data_AF-A0A2V1ISG7-F1
#
_entry.id   AF-A0A2V1ISG7-F1
#
_cell.length_a   1.000
_cell.length_b   1.000
_cell.length_c   1.000
_cell.angle_alpha   90.00
_cell.angle_beta   90.00
_cell.angle_gamma   90.00
#
_symmetry.space_group_name_H-M   'P 1'
#
loop_
_entity.id
_entity.type
_entity.pdbx_description
1 polymer ?
#
loop_
_entity_poly.entity_id
_entity_poly.type
_entity_poly.pdbx_seq_one_letter_code
_entity_poly.pdbx_strand_id
1 'polypeptide(L)'
;MNQTPDNTFSIGRAIAYSRMFPAIKQHLAIYTAGAFVIFAAAMIISTTAAGIFFGSIFISIISMAMYLGPLVFAIGSSPMAEVMFPATKNEKAAMMTLYTFVVLPAAILAAALLATLFARIFVDGASLCNLNPTRQLLTPPISILQYASALLPTAVCLLSVVSYRRHRVLMPIVWTVVSLIASSLTAGIMAIVTVLGFKHEFISRIDHAVPQQEEITRLMFDIIMPVMWWYVAMTIIVTAVLIILAVRKIRDRQL
;
A
#
# COMPACT_ATOMS: atom_id res chain seq x y z
N MET A 1 29.12 -32.73 12.23
CA MET A 1 29.05 -32.44 10.78
C MET A 1 28.29 -31.13 10.60
N ASN A 2 29.01 -30.02 10.46
CA ASN A 2 28.41 -28.73 10.14
C ASN A 2 28.09 -28.73 8.65
N GLN A 3 26.86 -29.10 8.29
CA GLN A 3 26.35 -28.87 6.94
C GLN A 3 26.22 -27.35 6.77
N THR A 4 27.21 -26.73 6.14
CA THR A 4 27.01 -25.42 5.53
C THR A 4 25.90 -25.60 4.50
N PRO A 5 24.75 -24.92 4.64
CA PRO A 5 23.66 -25.06 3.67
C PRO A 5 24.19 -24.66 2.30
N ASP A 6 23.95 -25.50 1.28
CA ASP A 6 24.27 -25.16 -0.10
C ASP A 6 23.74 -23.77 -0.44
N ASN A 7 24.58 -22.95 -1.09
CA ASN A 7 24.30 -21.57 -1.50
C ASN A 7 23.20 -21.46 -2.57
N THR A 8 22.62 -22.58 -3.01
CA THR A 8 21.53 -22.64 -3.98
C THR A 8 20.22 -22.25 -3.31
N PHE A 9 19.45 -21.34 -3.93
CA PHE A 9 18.16 -20.90 -3.39
C PHE A 9 17.15 -22.05 -3.35
N SER A 10 16.48 -22.24 -2.21
CA SER A 10 15.44 -23.25 -2.02
C SER A 10 14.15 -22.63 -1.48
N ILE A 11 13.08 -22.75 -2.26
CA ILE A 11 11.73 -22.33 -1.87
C ILE A 11 11.27 -23.06 -0.60
N GLY A 12 11.69 -24.33 -0.41
CA GLY A 12 11.35 -25.12 0.77
C GLY A 12 11.92 -24.53 2.07
N ARG A 13 13.17 -24.04 2.04
CA ARG A 13 13.78 -23.35 3.19
C ARG A 13 13.13 -22.01 3.47
N ALA A 14 12.75 -21.28 2.43
CA ALA A 14 12.00 -20.03 2.55
C ALA A 14 10.61 -20.25 3.19
N ILE A 15 9.89 -21.30 2.80
CA ILE A 15 8.59 -21.66 3.41
C ILE A 15 8.75 -22.17 4.85
N ALA A 16 9.83 -22.89 5.15
CA ALA A 16 10.14 -23.29 6.52
C ALA A 16 10.36 -22.07 7.43
N TYR A 17 11.00 -21.01 6.91
CA TYR A 17 11.14 -19.73 7.60
C TYR A 17 9.78 -19.11 7.94
N SER A 18 8.82 -19.06 7.01
CA SER A 18 7.49 -18.50 7.29
C SER A 18 6.66 -19.33 8.29
N ARG A 19 6.89 -20.65 8.36
CA ARG A 19 6.23 -21.52 9.34
C ARG A 19 6.73 -21.32 10.77
N MET A 20 7.98 -20.91 10.94
CA MET A 20 8.63 -20.73 12.24
C MET A 20 8.31 -19.41 12.94
N PHE A 21 7.68 -18.45 12.26
CA PHE A 21 7.19 -17.21 12.88
C PHE A 21 5.67 -17.28 13.10
N PRO A 22 5.19 -17.79 14.25
CA PRO A 22 3.76 -17.80 14.56
C PRO A 22 3.18 -16.39 14.60
N ALA A 23 4.00 -15.40 14.96
CA ALA A 23 3.64 -13.98 14.95
C ALA A 23 3.21 -13.48 13.56
N ILE A 24 3.80 -13.98 12.46
CA ILE A 24 3.39 -13.59 11.10
C ILE A 24 2.00 -14.12 10.78
N LYS A 25 1.71 -15.36 11.17
CA LYS A 25 0.38 -15.98 10.94
C LYS A 25 -0.70 -15.31 11.78
N GLN A 26 -0.41 -15.02 13.05
CA GLN A 26 -1.33 -14.32 13.94
C GLN A 26 -1.56 -12.89 13.47
N HIS A 27 -0.51 -12.17 13.09
CA HIS A 27 -0.62 -10.82 12.53
C HIS A 27 -1.49 -10.84 11.27
N LEU A 28 -1.24 -11.76 10.32
CA LEU A 28 -2.03 -11.88 9.10
C LEU A 28 -3.51 -12.17 9.42
N ALA A 29 -3.81 -13.10 10.33
CA ALA A 29 -5.18 -13.44 10.71
C ALA A 29 -5.92 -12.29 11.40
N ILE A 30 -5.26 -11.59 12.33
CA ILE A 30 -5.84 -10.43 13.04
C ILE A 30 -6.07 -9.28 12.05
N TYR A 31 -5.12 -9.03 11.16
CA TYR A 31 -5.24 -7.96 10.16
C TYR A 31 -6.34 -8.24 9.14
N THR A 32 -6.46 -9.47 8.63
CA THR A 32 -7.51 -9.82 7.67
C THR A 32 -8.89 -9.80 8.31
N ALA A 33 -9.03 -10.33 9.53
CA ALA A 33 -10.28 -10.29 10.28
C ALA A 33 -10.68 -8.84 10.63
N GLY A 34 -9.73 -8.03 11.11
CA GLY A 34 -9.95 -6.62 11.40
C GLY A 34 -10.33 -5.82 10.16
N ALA A 35 -9.63 -6.03 9.04
CA ALA A 35 -9.94 -5.41 7.77
C ALA A 35 -11.35 -5.77 7.29
N PHE A 36 -11.75 -7.05 7.39
CA PHE A 36 -13.10 -7.49 7.03
C PHE A 36 -14.18 -6.75 7.84
N VAL A 37 -14.03 -6.68 9.17
CA VAL A 37 -15.01 -6.00 10.04
C VAL A 37 -15.10 -4.51 9.71
N ILE A 38 -13.96 -3.84 9.54
CA ILE A 38 -13.93 -2.41 9.24
C ILE A 38 -14.50 -2.13 7.84
N PHE A 39 -14.20 -2.95 6.84
CA PHE A 39 -14.79 -2.82 5.50
C PHE A 39 -16.30 -3.04 5.52
N ALA A 40 -16.78 -4.07 6.23
CA ALA A 40 -18.21 -4.36 6.34
C ALA A 40 -18.94 -3.20 7.05
N ALA A 41 -18.37 -2.69 8.15
CA ALA A 41 -18.93 -1.53 8.86
C ALA A 41 -18.96 -0.28 7.98
N ALA A 42 -17.87 0.01 7.27
CA ALA A 42 -17.80 1.14 6.34
C ALA A 42 -18.89 1.06 5.25
N MET A 43 -19.15 -0.15 4.73
CA MET A 43 -20.15 -0.38 3.67
C MET A 43 -21.56 -0.08 4.15
N ILE A 44 -21.89 -0.56 5.36
CA ILE A 44 -23.21 -0.39 5.96
C ILE A 44 -23.45 1.08 6.28
N ILE A 45 -22.45 1.78 6.83
CA ILE A 45 -22.55 3.19 7.21
C ILE A 45 -22.73 4.09 5.98
N SER A 46 -22.06 3.77 4.86
CA SER A 46 -22.04 4.60 3.65
C SER A 46 -23.32 4.58 2.83
N THR A 47 -24.35 3.88 3.31
CA THR A 47 -25.71 3.95 2.78
C THR A 47 -26.38 5.30 3.04
N THR A 48 -25.84 6.08 3.97
CA THR A 48 -26.30 7.43 4.29
C THR A 48 -25.36 8.48 3.71
N ALA A 49 -25.88 9.66 3.32
CA ALA A 49 -25.06 10.75 2.78
C ALA A 49 -23.98 11.22 3.77
N ALA A 50 -24.28 11.23 5.07
CA ALA A 50 -23.29 11.49 6.11
C ALA A 50 -22.29 10.33 6.29
N GLY A 51 -22.72 9.10 5.97
CA GLY A 51 -21.92 7.90 6.08
C GLY A 51 -20.76 7.81 5.11
N ILE A 52 -20.82 8.49 3.96
CA ILE A 52 -19.69 8.55 3.00
C ILE A 52 -18.46 9.20 3.67
N PHE A 53 -18.66 10.27 4.44
CA PHE A 53 -17.59 10.92 5.18
C PHE A 53 -16.97 9.97 6.22
N PHE A 54 -17.80 9.30 7.03
CA PHE A 54 -17.31 8.35 8.03
C PHE A 54 -16.66 7.10 7.40
N GLY A 55 -17.20 6.61 6.28
CA GLY A 55 -16.63 5.50 5.50
C GLY A 55 -15.20 5.77 5.04
N SER A 56 -14.92 7.01 4.61
CA SER A 56 -13.56 7.41 4.19
C SER A 56 -12.53 7.34 5.32
N ILE A 57 -12.94 7.59 6.57
CA ILE A 57 -12.08 7.50 7.76
C ILE A 57 -11.70 6.03 8.00
N PHE A 58 -12.66 5.12 7.93
CA PHE A 58 -12.43 3.68 8.10
C PHE A 58 -11.49 3.11 7.05
N ILE A 59 -11.61 3.54 5.78
CA ILE A 59 -10.69 3.15 4.70
C ILE A 59 -9.27 3.70 4.95
N SER A 60 -9.16 4.91 5.49
CA SER A 60 -7.87 5.52 5.85
C SER A 60 -7.17 4.75 6.96
N ILE A 61 -7.92 4.26 7.96
CA ILE A 61 -7.38 3.41 9.03
C ILE A 61 -6.82 2.11 8.46
N ILE A 62 -7.56 1.44 7.57
CA ILE A 62 -7.08 0.20 6.91
C ILE A 62 -5.83 0.47 6.08
N SER A 63 -5.80 1.59 5.35
CA SER A 63 -4.64 1.99 4.54
C SER A 63 -3.40 2.21 5.41
N MET A 64 -3.56 2.88 6.55
CA MET A 64 -2.47 3.09 7.51
C MET A 64 -1.99 1.78 8.12
N ALA A 65 -2.91 0.85 8.39
CA ALA A 65 -2.57 -0.49 8.85
C ALA A 65 -1.74 -1.25 7.80
N MET A 66 -2.11 -1.15 6.51
CA MET A 66 -1.35 -1.72 5.40
C MET A 66 0.08 -1.16 5.30
N TYR A 67 0.24 0.16 5.49
CA TYR A 67 1.56 0.83 5.46
C TYR A 67 2.51 0.31 6.54
N LEU A 68 1.95 -0.04 7.71
CA LEU A 68 2.70 -0.57 8.85
C LEU A 68 2.85 -2.11 8.82
N GLY A 69 2.38 -2.80 7.78
CA GLY A 69 2.48 -4.25 7.66
C GLY A 69 3.88 -4.85 7.88
N PRO A 70 4.97 -4.23 7.40
CA PRO A 70 6.34 -4.70 7.63
C PRO A 70 6.80 -4.68 9.10
N LEU A 71 6.09 -3.98 9.97
CA LEU A 71 6.41 -3.85 11.39
C LEU A 71 6.38 -5.21 12.12
N VAL A 72 5.64 -6.19 11.60
CA VAL A 72 5.60 -7.55 12.16
C VAL A 72 7.00 -8.17 12.29
N PHE A 73 7.91 -7.83 11.37
CA PHE A 73 9.30 -8.29 11.40
C PHE A 73 10.13 -7.63 12.49
N ALA A 74 9.76 -6.43 12.95
CA ALA A 74 10.41 -5.76 14.06
C ALA A 74 9.98 -6.33 15.42
N ILE A 75 8.72 -6.74 15.56
CA ILE A 75 8.12 -7.23 16.81
C ILE A 75 8.44 -8.72 17.03
N GLY A 76 8.38 -9.52 15.97
CA GLY A 76 8.52 -10.98 16.06
C GLY A 76 9.97 -11.48 16.04
N SER A 77 10.98 -10.61 15.87
CA SER A 77 12.36 -11.03 15.67
C SER A 77 13.30 -10.44 16.72
N SER A 78 13.83 -11.29 17.60
CA SER A 78 15.05 -10.92 18.33
C SER A 78 16.22 -11.02 17.34
N PRO A 79 17.20 -10.08 17.38
CA PRO A 79 18.36 -10.12 16.48
C PRO A 79 19.11 -11.45 16.53
N MET A 80 19.04 -12.16 17.67
CA MET A 80 19.62 -13.50 17.85
C MET A 80 18.79 -14.60 17.18
N ALA A 81 17.46 -14.55 17.27
CA ALA A 81 16.61 -15.49 16.54
C ALA A 81 16.84 -15.35 15.03
N GLU A 82 17.01 -14.13 14.51
CA GLU A 82 17.27 -13.86 13.09
C GLU A 82 18.55 -14.47 12.51
N VAL A 83 19.54 -14.77 13.36
CA VAL A 83 20.87 -15.29 12.98
C VAL A 83 20.97 -16.80 13.18
N MET A 84 20.15 -17.39 14.06
CA MET A 84 20.13 -18.83 14.31
C MET A 84 19.42 -19.66 13.22
N PHE A 85 18.74 -19.04 12.25
CA PHE A 85 17.99 -19.78 11.24
C PHE A 85 18.89 -20.28 10.09
N PRO A 86 18.71 -21.53 9.64
CA PRO A 86 19.46 -22.11 8.52
C PRO A 86 18.95 -21.63 7.14
N ALA A 87 18.44 -20.39 7.06
CA ALA A 87 17.97 -19.78 5.82
C ALA A 87 19.04 -18.83 5.27
N THR A 88 19.26 -18.89 3.95
CA THR A 88 20.22 -18.01 3.30
C THR A 88 19.71 -16.55 3.28
N LYS A 89 20.64 -15.60 3.17
CA LYS A 89 20.39 -14.14 3.08
C LYS A 89 19.31 -13.79 2.05
N ASN A 90 19.38 -14.45 0.89
CA ASN A 90 18.50 -14.21 -0.24
C ASN A 90 17.09 -14.76 0.00
N GLU A 91 16.96 -15.92 0.64
CA GLU A 91 15.66 -16.51 1.00
C GLU A 91 14.92 -15.65 2.02
N LYS A 92 15.64 -15.12 3.02
CA LYS A 92 15.07 -14.22 4.02
C LYS A 92 14.58 -12.91 3.39
N ALA A 93 15.40 -12.29 2.54
CA ALA A 93 15.03 -11.07 1.85
C ALA A 93 13.82 -11.28 0.94
N ALA A 94 13.80 -12.38 0.18
CA ALA A 94 12.68 -12.73 -0.70
C ALA A 94 11.38 -12.98 0.09
N MET A 95 11.44 -13.63 1.25
CA MET A 95 10.25 -13.83 2.07
C MET A 95 9.70 -12.53 2.67
N MET A 96 10.59 -11.65 3.15
CA MET A 96 10.18 -10.37 3.71
C MET A 96 9.53 -9.46 2.66
N THR A 97 10.08 -9.43 1.44
CA THR A 97 9.50 -8.67 0.32
C THR A 97 8.21 -9.29 -0.18
N LEU A 98 8.16 -10.61 -0.41
CA LEU A 98 6.98 -11.31 -0.89
C LEU A 98 5.80 -11.19 0.09
N TYR A 99 6.06 -11.32 1.38
CA TYR A 99 5.02 -11.13 2.40
C TYR A 99 4.45 -9.70 2.37
N THR A 100 5.34 -8.70 2.32
CA THR A 100 4.96 -7.28 2.38
C THR A 100 4.18 -6.81 1.16
N PHE A 101 4.64 -7.17 -0.04
CA PHE A 101 4.12 -6.61 -1.29
C PHE A 101 3.10 -7.50 -1.99
N VAL A 102 3.04 -8.79 -1.68
CA VAL A 102 2.14 -9.73 -2.36
C VAL A 102 1.14 -10.32 -1.37
N VAL A 103 1.60 -10.99 -0.31
CA VAL A 103 0.72 -11.72 0.60
C VAL A 103 -0.20 -10.78 1.38
N LEU A 104 0.34 -9.71 1.96
CA LEU A 104 -0.43 -8.79 2.79
C LEU A 104 -1.48 -7.98 1.97
N PRO A 105 -1.14 -7.39 0.81
CA PRO A 105 -2.13 -6.73 -0.04
C PRO A 105 -3.19 -7.70 -0.58
N ALA A 106 -2.81 -8.91 -0.99
CA ALA A 106 -3.77 -9.92 -1.46
C ALA A 106 -4.75 -10.34 -0.36
N ALA A 107 -4.28 -10.46 0.88
CA ALA A 107 -5.11 -10.81 2.02
C ALA A 107 -6.11 -9.70 2.37
N ILE A 108 -5.71 -8.43 2.29
CA ILE A 108 -6.59 -7.27 2.48
C ILE A 108 -7.61 -7.17 1.35
N LEU A 109 -7.19 -7.40 0.10
CA LEU A 109 -8.10 -7.44 -1.06
C LEU A 109 -9.16 -8.54 -0.90
N ALA A 110 -8.74 -9.74 -0.48
CA ALA A 110 -9.67 -10.84 -0.21
C ALA A 110 -10.66 -10.48 0.91
N ALA A 111 -10.20 -9.82 1.98
CA ALA A 111 -11.07 -9.35 3.06
C ALA A 111 -12.08 -8.28 2.56
N ALA A 112 -11.65 -7.37 1.68
CA ALA A 112 -12.52 -6.37 1.08
C ALA A 112 -13.60 -6.99 0.17
N LEU A 113 -13.22 -7.98 -0.65
CA LEU A 113 -14.15 -8.72 -1.50
C LEU A 113 -15.17 -9.51 -0.67
N LEU A 114 -14.71 -10.22 0.37
CA LEU A 114 -15.61 -10.91 1.29
C LEU A 114 -16.56 -9.93 2.00
N ALA A 115 -16.06 -8.78 2.45
CA ALA A 115 -16.87 -7.76 3.10
C ALA A 115 -17.94 -7.20 2.14
N THR A 116 -17.65 -7.06 0.84
CA THR A 116 -18.70 -6.70 -0.13
C THR A 116 -19.76 -7.75 -0.31
N LEU A 117 -19.36 -9.01 -0.43
CA LEU A 117 -20.31 -10.11 -0.60
C LEU A 117 -21.22 -10.19 0.63
N PHE A 118 -20.66 -9.98 1.83
CA PHE A 118 -21.42 -9.92 3.07
C PHE A 118 -22.36 -8.71 3.12
N ALA A 119 -21.88 -7.50 2.80
CA ALA A 119 -22.69 -6.29 2.86
C ALA A 119 -23.86 -6.29 1.88
N ARG A 120 -23.70 -6.93 0.71
CA ARG A 120 -24.78 -7.13 -0.29
C ARG A 120 -25.96 -7.95 0.23
N ILE A 121 -25.76 -8.78 1.26
CA ILE A 121 -26.85 -9.55 1.88
C ILE A 121 -27.80 -8.61 2.66
N PHE A 122 -27.26 -7.53 3.23
CA PHE A 122 -28.01 -6.63 4.12
C PHE A 122 -28.57 -5.41 3.41
N VAL A 123 -27.91 -4.94 2.34
CA VAL A 123 -28.29 -3.71 1.64
C VAL A 123 -28.15 -3.89 0.14
N ASP A 124 -29.27 -3.73 -0.57
CA ASP A 124 -29.30 -3.67 -2.02
C ASP A 124 -28.54 -2.42 -2.50
N GLY A 125 -27.49 -2.64 -3.29
CA GLY A 125 -26.59 -1.59 -3.76
C GLY A 125 -25.32 -1.42 -2.93
N ALA A 126 -25.16 -2.10 -1.78
CA ALA A 126 -23.89 -2.13 -1.07
C ALA A 126 -22.80 -2.72 -1.97
N SER A 127 -21.92 -1.85 -2.41
CA SER A 127 -20.85 -2.19 -3.32
C SER A 127 -19.63 -1.41 -2.87
N LEU A 128 -18.44 -1.95 -3.16
CA LEU A 128 -17.20 -1.13 -3.20
C LEU A 128 -17.43 0.14 -3.99
N CYS A 129 -18.44 0.13 -4.86
CA CYS A 129 -18.86 1.22 -5.66
C CYS A 129 -19.53 2.43 -5.03
N ASN A 130 -20.11 2.27 -3.84
CA ASN A 130 -20.75 3.40 -3.15
C ASN A 130 -19.83 4.01 -2.08
N LEU A 131 -18.81 3.26 -1.68
CA LEU A 131 -17.88 3.61 -0.61
C LEU A 131 -16.59 4.27 -1.10
N ASN A 132 -16.33 4.13 -2.39
CA ASN A 132 -15.27 4.78 -3.12
C ASN A 132 -15.94 5.30 -4.40
N PRO A 133 -15.54 6.43 -4.98
CA PRO A 133 -16.02 6.87 -6.28
C PRO A 133 -15.58 5.88 -7.39
N THR A 134 -16.11 4.67 -7.42
CA THR A 134 -15.84 3.58 -8.37
C THR A 134 -16.47 3.79 -9.74
N ARG A 135 -16.41 5.02 -10.23
CA ARG A 135 -15.91 5.14 -11.59
C ARG A 135 -14.42 4.73 -11.67
N GLN A 136 -13.70 4.77 -10.54
CA GLN A 136 -12.24 4.54 -10.44
C GLN A 136 -11.74 3.10 -10.65
N LEU A 137 -12.59 2.08 -10.50
CA LEU A 137 -12.23 0.68 -10.83
C LEU A 137 -12.42 0.38 -12.33
N LEU A 138 -13.26 1.14 -13.03
CA LEU A 138 -13.43 1.05 -14.49
C LEU A 138 -12.48 1.98 -15.25
N THR A 139 -11.86 2.95 -14.58
CA THR A 139 -10.75 3.73 -15.14
C THR A 139 -9.42 3.14 -14.67
N PRO A 140 -8.69 2.38 -15.52
CA PRO A 140 -7.39 1.80 -15.16
C PRO A 140 -6.36 2.77 -14.54
N PRO A 141 -6.26 4.07 -14.90
CA PRO A 141 -5.23 4.94 -14.32
C PRO A 141 -5.38 5.22 -12.82
N ILE A 142 -6.61 5.31 -12.31
CA ILE A 142 -6.84 5.79 -10.94
C ILE A 142 -6.64 4.68 -9.91
N SER A 143 -7.05 3.45 -10.25
CA SER A 143 -6.81 2.27 -9.42
C SER A 143 -5.31 1.98 -9.28
N ILE A 144 -4.55 2.05 -10.38
CA ILE A 144 -3.08 1.88 -10.35
C ILE A 144 -2.43 2.97 -9.49
N LEU A 145 -2.92 4.21 -9.55
CA LEU A 145 -2.41 5.32 -8.74
C LEU A 145 -2.65 5.12 -7.23
N GLN A 146 -3.80 4.55 -6.85
CA GLN A 146 -4.10 4.24 -5.46
C GLN A 146 -3.18 3.12 -4.91
N TYR A 147 -2.91 2.08 -5.69
CA TYR A 147 -1.96 1.04 -5.29
C TYR A 147 -0.51 1.54 -5.30
N ALA A 148 -0.11 2.34 -6.29
CA ALA A 148 1.24 2.91 -6.39
C ALA A 148 1.55 3.87 -5.24
N SER A 149 0.59 4.70 -4.85
CA SER A 149 0.75 5.61 -3.70
C SER A 149 0.83 4.86 -2.36
N ALA A 150 0.19 3.69 -2.24
CA ALA A 150 0.29 2.83 -1.07
C ALA A 150 1.61 2.01 -0.98
N LEU A 151 2.25 1.77 -2.12
CA LEU A 151 3.49 0.97 -2.22
C LEU A 151 4.73 1.72 -1.69
N LEU A 152 4.75 3.04 -1.76
CA LEU A 152 5.86 3.85 -1.28
C LEU A 152 6.03 3.82 0.25
N PRO A 153 5.00 4.14 1.07
CA PRO A 153 5.13 4.09 2.53
C PRO A 153 5.40 2.67 3.05
N THR A 154 4.84 1.63 2.42
CA THR A 154 5.16 0.24 2.78
C THR A 154 6.63 -0.11 2.53
N ALA A 155 7.21 0.33 1.41
CA ALA A 155 8.62 0.12 1.12
C ALA A 155 9.55 0.89 2.08
N VAL A 156 9.17 2.12 2.44
CA VAL A 156 9.89 2.90 3.46
C VAL A 156 9.82 2.21 4.83
N CYS A 157 8.66 1.65 5.19
CA CYS A 157 8.50 0.86 6.42
C CYS A 157 9.45 -0.35 6.42
N LEU A 158 9.48 -1.12 5.34
CA LEU A 158 10.35 -2.29 5.24
C LEU A 158 11.84 -1.91 5.33
N LEU A 159 12.26 -0.86 4.61
CA LEU A 159 13.64 -0.38 4.63
C LEU A 159 14.04 0.10 6.03
N SER A 160 13.17 0.82 6.72
CA SER A 160 13.45 1.35 8.06
C SER A 160 13.49 0.24 9.12
N VAL A 161 12.60 -0.75 9.06
CA VAL A 161 12.65 -1.96 9.93
C VAL A 161 13.99 -2.67 9.79
N VAL A 162 14.46 -2.83 8.56
CA VAL A 162 15.77 -3.44 8.25
C VAL A 162 16.93 -2.50 8.56
N SER A 163 16.71 -1.19 8.69
CA SER A 163 17.81 -0.22 8.87
C SER A 163 18.20 -0.02 10.33
N TYR A 164 17.23 0.08 11.24
CA TYR A 164 17.48 0.45 12.63
C TYR A 164 17.68 -0.79 13.54
N ARG A 165 18.47 -0.66 14.61
CA ARG A 165 18.75 -1.74 15.59
C ARG A 165 18.23 -1.46 17.00
N ARG A 166 18.29 -0.21 17.47
CA ARG A 166 17.94 0.18 18.85
C ARG A 166 16.47 0.54 19.03
N HIS A 167 15.88 1.23 18.05
CA HIS A 167 14.46 1.63 18.04
C HIS A 167 13.73 0.98 16.86
N ARG A 168 13.72 -0.37 16.83
CA ARG A 168 13.21 -1.17 15.69
C ARG A 168 11.72 -0.97 15.38
N VAL A 169 10.92 -0.51 16.34
CA VAL A 169 9.46 -0.29 16.17
C VAL A 169 9.14 1.20 15.96
N LEU A 170 9.72 2.09 16.76
CA LEU A 170 9.42 3.53 16.70
C LEU A 170 9.94 4.17 15.40
N MET A 171 11.18 3.87 14.99
CA MET A 171 11.78 4.51 13.80
C MET A 171 11.01 4.21 12.51
N PRO A 172 10.57 2.96 12.24
CA PRO A 172 9.75 2.70 11.06
C PRO A 172 8.44 3.47 11.02
N ILE A 173 7.73 3.58 12.15
CA ILE A 173 6.49 4.36 12.24
C ILE A 173 6.76 5.82 11.86
N VAL A 174 7.80 6.43 12.43
CA VAL A 174 8.17 7.82 12.11
C VAL A 174 8.49 7.98 10.62
N TRP A 175 9.30 7.09 10.03
CA TRP A 175 9.66 7.18 8.61
C TRP A 175 8.47 6.94 7.67
N THR A 176 7.50 6.10 8.05
CA THR A 176 6.25 5.97 7.28
C THR A 176 5.39 7.22 7.31
N VAL A 177 5.31 7.91 8.46
CA VAL A 177 4.59 9.18 8.56
C VAL A 177 5.29 10.26 7.74
N VAL A 178 6.62 10.33 7.81
CA VAL A 178 7.42 11.27 7.00
C VAL A 178 7.22 11.03 5.50
N SER A 179 7.18 9.77 5.04
CA SER A 179 6.95 9.47 3.63
C SER A 179 5.52 9.77 3.17
N LEU A 180 4.52 9.62 4.05
CA LEU A 180 3.15 10.06 3.79
C LEU A 180 3.05 11.58 3.64
N ILE A 181 3.71 12.33 4.52
CA ILE A 181 3.75 13.80 4.44
C ILE A 181 4.48 14.24 3.17
N ALA A 182 5.61 13.62 2.84
CA ALA A 182 6.36 13.94 1.63
C ALA A 182 5.57 13.62 0.34
N SER A 183 4.89 12.47 0.29
CA SER A 183 4.03 12.13 -0.86
C SER A 183 2.81 13.06 -0.98
N SER A 184 2.25 13.50 0.13
CA SER A 184 1.15 14.48 0.15
C SER A 184 1.60 15.87 -0.31
N LEU A 185 2.76 16.33 0.15
CA LEU A 185 3.35 17.61 -0.27
C LEU A 185 3.68 17.61 -1.77
N THR A 186 4.30 16.54 -2.27
CA THR A 186 4.64 16.42 -3.69
C THR A 186 3.37 16.39 -4.55
N ALA A 187 2.33 15.64 -4.15
CA ALA A 187 1.05 15.66 -4.84
C ALA A 187 0.40 17.07 -4.83
N GLY A 188 0.44 17.77 -3.69
CA GLY A 188 -0.10 19.12 -3.55
C GLY A 188 0.63 20.15 -4.43
N ILE A 189 1.96 20.13 -4.46
CA ILE A 189 2.76 21.03 -5.32
C ILE A 189 2.44 20.76 -6.80
N MET A 190 2.35 19.49 -7.20
CA MET A 190 2.01 19.13 -8.58
C MET A 190 0.59 19.59 -8.96
N ALA A 191 -0.38 19.51 -8.04
CA ALA A 191 -1.72 20.04 -8.26
C ALA A 191 -1.71 21.56 -8.49
N ILE A 192 -0.91 22.31 -7.72
CA ILE A 192 -0.77 23.76 -7.90
C ILE A 192 -0.12 24.09 -9.25
N VAL A 193 0.96 23.39 -9.61
CA VAL A 193 1.67 23.60 -10.89
C VAL A 193 0.77 23.33 -12.08
N THR A 194 -0.05 22.27 -12.04
CA THR A 194 -0.99 21.97 -13.11
C THR A 194 -2.08 23.03 -13.24
N VAL A 195 -2.67 23.46 -12.13
CA VAL A 195 -3.68 24.54 -12.16
C VAL A 195 -3.12 25.85 -12.71
N LEU A 196 -1.89 26.21 -12.35
CA LEU A 196 -1.26 27.45 -12.82
C LEU A 196 -0.75 27.36 -14.27
N GLY A 197 -0.17 26.22 -14.66
CA GLY A 197 0.39 26.01 -15.99
C GLY A 197 -0.68 25.91 -17.09
N PHE A 198 -1.83 25.30 -16.78
CA PHE A 198 -2.92 25.11 -17.75
C PHE A 198 -3.98 26.22 -17.71
N LYS A 199 -3.79 27.26 -16.87
CA LYS A 199 -4.73 28.38 -16.73
C LYS A 199 -5.03 29.07 -18.07
N HIS A 200 -4.04 29.23 -18.95
CA HIS A 200 -4.22 29.87 -20.25
C HIS A 200 -4.91 29.00 -21.30
N GLU A 201 -4.72 27.68 -21.27
CA GLU A 201 -5.44 26.73 -22.14
C GLU A 201 -6.89 26.51 -21.68
N PHE A 202 -7.15 26.58 -20.37
CA PHE A 202 -8.50 26.50 -19.81
C PHE A 202 -9.34 27.71 -20.18
N ILE A 203 -8.80 28.93 -20.02
CA ILE A 203 -9.54 30.17 -20.28
C ILE A 203 -9.86 30.32 -21.77
N SER A 204 -8.94 29.96 -22.67
CA SER A 204 -9.16 30.07 -24.12
C SER A 204 -10.17 29.07 -24.68
N ARG A 205 -10.34 27.91 -24.04
CA ARG A 205 -11.29 26.86 -24.48
C ARG A 205 -12.68 27.00 -23.86
N ILE A 206 -12.81 27.64 -22.69
CA ILE A 206 -14.10 27.92 -22.06
C ILE A 206 -14.85 29.04 -22.79
N ASP A 207 -14.13 30.00 -23.40
CA ASP A 207 -14.72 31.14 -24.13
C ASP A 207 -15.49 30.73 -25.41
N HIS A 208 -15.41 29.47 -25.82
CA HIS A 208 -16.03 28.95 -27.05
C HIS A 208 -17.07 27.83 -26.83
N ALA A 209 -17.33 27.39 -25.60
CA ALA A 209 -18.22 26.25 -25.33
C ALA A 209 -19.26 26.57 -24.23
N VAL A 210 -20.55 26.52 -24.60
CA VAL A 210 -21.67 26.49 -23.64
C VAL A 210 -21.57 25.17 -22.85
N PRO A 211 -21.47 25.18 -21.51
CA PRO A 211 -20.94 24.03 -20.79
C PRO A 211 -21.99 22.95 -20.55
N GLN A 212 -21.88 21.83 -21.26
CA GLN A 212 -22.35 20.55 -20.72
C GLN A 212 -21.30 20.05 -19.71
N GLN A 213 -21.72 19.78 -18.47
CA GLN A 213 -20.86 19.33 -17.36
C GLN A 213 -19.95 18.14 -17.73
N GLU A 214 -20.39 17.29 -18.65
CA GLU A 214 -19.61 16.13 -19.11
C GLU A 214 -18.38 16.51 -19.95
N GLU A 215 -18.44 17.60 -20.72
CA GLU A 215 -17.36 17.99 -21.63
C GLU A 215 -16.21 18.65 -20.86
N ILE A 216 -16.53 19.48 -19.87
CA ILE A 216 -15.54 20.02 -18.90
C ILE A 216 -14.83 18.89 -18.16
N THR A 217 -15.59 17.88 -17.74
CA THR A 217 -15.01 16.74 -17.00
C THR A 217 -14.04 15.95 -17.87
N ARG A 218 -14.35 15.73 -19.16
CA ARG A 218 -13.45 15.05 -20.11
C ARG A 218 -12.18 15.86 -20.40
N LEU A 219 -12.31 17.17 -20.58
CA LEU A 219 -11.18 18.08 -20.79
C LEU A 219 -10.25 18.15 -19.58
N MET A 220 -10.81 18.16 -18.36
CA MET A 220 -10.02 18.03 -17.13
C MET A 220 -9.29 16.69 -17.07
N PHE A 221 -9.94 15.59 -17.46
CA PHE A 221 -9.31 14.27 -17.50
C PHE A 221 -8.12 14.21 -18.47
N ASP A 222 -8.25 14.72 -19.69
CA ASP A 222 -7.16 14.67 -20.68
C ASP A 222 -5.92 15.48 -20.26
N ILE A 223 -6.11 16.59 -19.53
CA ILE A 223 -5.01 17.43 -19.04
C ILE A 223 -4.34 16.82 -17.80
N ILE A 224 -5.14 16.23 -16.89
CA ILE A 224 -4.65 15.68 -15.63
C ILE A 224 -3.99 14.30 -15.81
N MET A 225 -4.50 13.49 -16.74
CA MET A 225 -4.02 12.14 -17.03
C MET A 225 -2.50 12.00 -17.24
N PRO A 226 -1.83 12.79 -18.12
CA PRO A 226 -0.39 12.64 -18.34
C PRO A 226 0.43 12.93 -17.08
N VAL A 227 -0.02 13.89 -16.25
CA VAL A 227 0.64 14.23 -14.98
C VAL A 227 0.46 13.12 -13.95
N MET A 228 -0.71 12.49 -13.91
CA MET A 228 -0.94 11.32 -13.06
C MET A 228 -0.04 10.15 -13.46
N TRP A 229 0.11 9.85 -14.75
CA TRP A 229 1.01 8.78 -15.22
C TRP A 229 2.47 9.05 -14.87
N TRP A 230 2.92 10.30 -14.98
CA TRP A 230 4.26 10.69 -14.53
C TRP A 230 4.47 10.45 -13.03
N TYR A 231 3.50 10.85 -12.20
CA TYR A 231 3.56 10.62 -10.75
C TYR A 231 3.58 9.13 -10.40
N VAL A 232 2.78 8.31 -11.07
CA VAL A 232 2.78 6.85 -10.91
C VAL A 232 4.13 6.26 -11.30
N ALA A 233 4.69 6.67 -12.44
CA ALA A 233 6.00 6.19 -12.87
C ALA A 233 7.09 6.51 -11.83
N MET A 234 7.11 7.75 -11.32
CA MET A 234 8.09 8.17 -10.32
C MET A 234 7.93 7.43 -8.99
N THR A 235 6.71 7.24 -8.51
CA THR A 235 6.45 6.49 -7.27
C THR A 235 6.85 5.02 -7.40
N ILE A 236 6.61 4.39 -8.55
CA ILE A 236 7.06 3.01 -8.83
C ILE A 236 8.59 2.93 -8.84
N ILE A 237 9.27 3.87 -9.52
CA ILE A 237 10.74 3.90 -9.59
C ILE A 237 11.35 4.05 -8.19
N VAL A 238 10.88 5.03 -7.41
CA VAL A 238 11.37 5.25 -6.04
C VAL A 238 11.11 4.02 -5.17
N THR A 239 9.93 3.41 -5.28
CA THR A 239 9.60 2.20 -4.54
C THR A 239 10.52 1.03 -4.90
N ALA A 240 10.80 0.81 -6.18
CA ALA A 240 11.72 -0.22 -6.64
C ALA A 240 13.14 0.00 -6.08
N VAL A 241 13.63 1.25 -6.09
CA VAL A 241 14.94 1.59 -5.49
C VAL A 241 14.96 1.30 -3.99
N LEU A 242 13.91 1.66 -3.25
CA LEU A 242 13.81 1.39 -1.82
C LEU A 242 13.80 -0.11 -1.50
N ILE A 243 13.10 -0.91 -2.32
CA ILE A 243 13.10 -2.38 -2.20
C ILE A 243 14.50 -2.93 -2.44
N ILE A 244 15.21 -2.48 -3.48
CA ILE A 244 16.58 -2.91 -3.78
C ILE A 244 17.52 -2.57 -2.61
N LEU A 245 17.42 -1.36 -2.06
CA LEU A 245 18.20 -0.94 -0.89
C LEU A 245 17.87 -1.77 0.34
N ALA A 246 16.60 -2.12 0.56
CA ALA A 246 16.19 -2.98 1.66
C ALA A 246 16.80 -4.37 1.51
N VAL A 247 16.71 -4.99 0.33
CA VAL A 247 17.30 -6.31 0.04
C VAL A 247 18.82 -6.31 0.24
N ARG A 248 19.53 -5.29 -0.26
CA ARG A 248 20.97 -5.14 -0.05
C ARG A 248 21.31 -5.08 1.43
N LYS A 249 20.57 -4.29 2.20
CA LYS A 249 20.80 -4.12 3.64
C LYS A 249 20.46 -5.36 4.47
N ILE A 250 19.47 -6.16 4.05
CA ILE A 250 19.21 -7.49 4.66
C ILE A 250 20.41 -8.40 4.46
N ARG A 251 20.98 -8.41 3.25
CA ARG A 251 22.13 -9.27 2.89
C ARG A 251 23.39 -8.91 3.68
N ASP A 252 23.65 -7.62 3.87
CA ASP A 252 24.86 -7.15 4.56
C ASP A 252 24.81 -7.38 6.08
N ARG A 253 23.62 -7.53 6.67
CA ARG A 253 23.44 -7.73 8.13
C ARG A 253 23.79 -9.13 8.66
N GLN A 254 23.94 -10.13 7.80
CA GLN A 254 24.29 -11.50 8.17
C GLN A 254 25.77 -11.83 7.83
N LEU A 255 26.61 -10.83 7.55
CA LEU A 255 28.08 -10.94 7.61
C LEU A 255 28.53 -10.54 9.02
#